data_AF-A0A2K1QK15-F1
#
_entry.id   AF-A0A2K1QK15-F1
#
_cell.length_a   1.000
_cell.length_b   1.000
_cell.length_c   1.000
_cell.angle_alpha   90.00
_cell.angle_beta   90.00
_cell.angle_gamma   90.00
#
_symmetry.space_group_name_H-M   'P 1'
#
loop_
_entity.id
_entity.type
_entity.pdbx_description
1 polymer ?
#
loop_
_entity_poly.entity_id
_entity_poly.type
_entity_poly.pdbx_seq_one_letter_code
_entity_poly.pdbx_strand_id
1 'polypeptide(L)'
;MASPARRLVKPVLFICDLQERFRNAIHEYDKVIATTQKMLHASRVLSIPVFATTQLKGKLGETCPELGLDTPEGVQTKVHADKSAFSMFVPEVRKAFEALGPEKREVIIVGIESHICVTQTTLDLLHEGHKVYVLADGVSSCNKEEIPIALARLRSSGAVVTTSESFLYELMGDAGIVEFKAIAGLVKQHSEKTKSSLQALCKI
;
A
#
# COMPACT_ATOMS: atom_id res chain seq x y z
N MET A 1 5.54 -34.01 5.61
CA MET A 1 5.71 -32.69 4.95
C MET A 1 4.95 -31.68 5.80
N ALA A 2 5.51 -30.48 6.02
CA ALA A 2 4.79 -29.43 6.73
C ALA A 2 3.55 -29.00 5.92
N SER A 3 2.46 -28.62 6.60
CA SER A 3 1.28 -28.08 5.94
C SER A 3 1.63 -26.79 5.18
N PRO A 4 1.01 -26.52 4.02
CA PRO A 4 1.15 -25.24 3.33
C PRO A 4 0.89 -24.07 4.28
N ALA A 5 1.80 -23.10 4.30
CA ALA A 5 1.72 -21.94 5.18
C ALA A 5 2.17 -20.69 4.45
N ARG A 6 1.64 -19.54 4.87
CA ARG A 6 2.04 -18.24 4.31
C ARG A 6 3.51 -17.95 4.61
N ARG A 7 4.21 -17.36 3.65
CA ARG A 7 5.61 -16.94 3.81
C ARG A 7 5.74 -15.67 4.64
N LEU A 8 4.87 -14.68 4.43
CA LEU A 8 4.79 -13.49 5.29
C LEU A 8 3.55 -13.61 6.19
N VAL A 9 3.73 -13.38 7.48
CA VAL A 9 2.75 -13.80 8.50
C VAL A 9 2.15 -12.64 9.28
N LYS A 10 2.72 -11.43 9.20
CA LYS A 10 2.22 -10.22 9.87
C LYS A 10 2.14 -9.03 8.90
N PRO A 11 1.51 -9.20 7.71
CA PRO A 11 1.35 -8.11 6.76
C PRO A 11 0.40 -7.04 7.31
N VAL A 12 0.66 -5.78 6.98
CA VAL A 12 -0.28 -4.65 7.15
C VAL A 12 -0.23 -3.74 5.94
N LEU A 13 -1.38 -3.31 5.43
CA LEU A 13 -1.46 -2.42 4.27
C LEU A 13 -1.62 -0.97 4.74
N PHE A 14 -0.75 -0.09 4.26
CA PHE A 14 -0.77 1.35 4.46
C PHE A 14 -1.18 2.04 3.15
N ILE A 15 -2.25 2.83 3.22
CA ILE A 15 -2.77 3.63 2.11
C ILE A 15 -2.47 5.11 2.40
N CYS A 16 -1.51 5.65 1.67
CA CYS A 16 -0.95 6.98 1.91
C CYS A 16 -1.67 8.04 1.09
N ASP A 17 -2.50 8.84 1.76
CA ASP A 17 -2.97 10.16 1.30
C ASP A 17 -3.65 10.18 -0.09
N LEU A 18 -4.38 9.13 -0.46
CA LEU A 18 -5.13 9.04 -1.73
C LEU A 18 -6.41 9.88 -1.70
N GLN A 19 -6.25 11.20 -1.70
CA GLN A 19 -7.33 12.18 -1.59
C GLN A 19 -7.77 12.75 -2.94
N GLU A 20 -9.05 13.11 -3.01
CA GLU A 20 -9.71 13.53 -4.26
C GLU A 20 -9.05 14.75 -4.92
N ARG A 21 -8.53 15.72 -4.14
CA ARG A 21 -7.92 16.93 -4.74
C ARG A 21 -6.61 16.66 -5.45
N PHE A 22 -5.97 15.51 -5.22
CA PHE A 22 -4.75 15.14 -5.92
C PHE A 22 -5.00 14.51 -7.30
N ARG A 23 -6.23 14.12 -7.62
CA ARG A 23 -6.58 13.34 -8.82
C ARG A 23 -6.00 13.91 -10.11
N ASN A 24 -6.04 15.24 -10.27
CA ASN A 24 -5.57 15.92 -11.48
C ASN A 24 -4.11 16.37 -11.42
N ALA A 25 -3.49 16.33 -10.24
CA ALA A 25 -2.11 16.78 -10.03
C ALA A 25 -1.11 15.64 -10.14
N ILE A 26 -1.50 14.43 -9.70
CA ILE A 26 -0.63 13.26 -9.67
C ILE A 26 -0.58 12.59 -11.04
N HIS A 27 0.63 12.23 -11.46
CA HIS A 27 0.85 11.44 -12.65
C HIS A 27 0.12 10.08 -12.55
N GLU A 28 -0.79 9.81 -13.49
CA GLU A 28 -1.45 8.50 -13.63
C GLU A 28 -2.17 8.05 -12.34
N TYR A 29 -2.82 8.99 -11.63
CA TYR A 29 -3.49 8.75 -10.35
C TYR A 29 -4.45 7.55 -10.37
N ASP A 30 -5.22 7.39 -11.45
CA ASP A 30 -6.16 6.27 -11.60
C ASP A 30 -5.46 4.89 -11.60
N LYS A 31 -4.18 4.83 -11.98
CA LYS A 31 -3.37 3.60 -11.90
C LYS A 31 -3.04 3.24 -10.45
N VAL A 32 -2.73 4.27 -9.64
CA VAL A 32 -2.51 4.11 -8.20
C VAL A 32 -3.81 3.65 -7.50
N ILE A 33 -4.94 4.25 -7.87
CA ILE A 33 -6.27 3.83 -7.38
C ILE A 33 -6.56 2.37 -7.76
N ALA A 34 -6.35 1.99 -9.02
CA ALA A 34 -6.58 0.62 -9.50
C ALA A 34 -5.74 -0.42 -8.74
N THR A 35 -4.46 -0.12 -8.47
CA THR A 35 -3.60 -1.00 -7.68
C THR A 35 -4.05 -1.07 -6.22
N THR A 36 -4.46 0.07 -5.65
CA THR A 36 -4.98 0.14 -4.27
C THR A 36 -6.27 -0.66 -4.11
N GLN A 37 -7.21 -0.59 -5.06
CA GLN A 37 -8.42 -1.41 -5.07
C GLN A 37 -8.12 -2.91 -5.12
N LYS A 38 -7.14 -3.32 -5.94
CA LYS A 38 -6.67 -4.71 -5.97
C LYS A 38 -6.13 -5.14 -4.61
N MET A 39 -5.30 -4.30 -3.98
CA MET A 39 -4.74 -4.59 -2.66
C MET A 39 -5.80 -4.62 -1.56
N LEU A 40 -6.82 -3.76 -1.61
CA LEU A 40 -7.94 -3.78 -0.68
C LEU A 40 -8.76 -5.07 -0.79
N HIS A 41 -9.01 -5.56 -2.01
CA HIS A 41 -9.67 -6.85 -2.21
C HIS A 41 -8.81 -7.99 -1.66
N ALA A 42 -7.50 -7.99 -1.97
CA ALA A 42 -6.59 -8.99 -1.45
C ALA A 42 -6.52 -8.97 0.09
N SER A 43 -6.55 -7.79 0.70
CA SER A 43 -6.57 -7.62 2.15
C SER A 43 -7.78 -8.26 2.81
N ARG A 44 -8.96 -8.26 2.17
CA ARG A 44 -10.13 -8.99 2.66
C ARG A 44 -9.94 -10.49 2.62
N VAL A 45 -9.46 -11.00 1.49
CA VAL A 45 -9.24 -12.44 1.28
C VAL A 45 -8.18 -12.98 2.22
N LEU A 46 -7.12 -12.22 2.45
CA LEU A 46 -5.97 -12.61 3.26
C LEU A 46 -6.04 -12.10 4.71
N SER A 47 -7.12 -11.42 5.10
CA SER A 47 -7.30 -10.82 6.44
C SER A 47 -6.15 -9.88 6.85
N ILE A 48 -5.68 -9.05 5.92
CA ILE A 48 -4.60 -8.08 6.15
C ILE A 48 -5.20 -6.81 6.79
N PRO A 49 -4.74 -6.36 7.97
CA PRO A 49 -5.15 -5.08 8.55
C PRO A 49 -4.79 -3.90 7.64
N VAL A 50 -5.72 -2.94 7.50
CA VAL A 50 -5.55 -1.76 6.65
C VAL A 50 -5.48 -0.50 7.50
N PHE A 51 -4.51 0.36 7.18
CA PHE A 51 -4.27 1.67 7.78
C PHE A 51 -4.34 2.71 6.66
N ALA A 52 -5.00 3.83 6.91
CA ALA A 52 -5.11 4.90 5.95
C ALA A 52 -4.82 6.25 6.58
N THR A 53 -4.37 7.20 5.76
CA THR A 53 -4.22 8.59 6.18
C THR A 53 -4.74 9.54 5.12
N THR A 54 -5.05 10.75 5.56
CA THR A 54 -5.22 11.94 4.73
C THR A 54 -4.21 12.99 5.17
N GLN A 55 -3.67 13.76 4.24
CA GLN A 55 -2.86 14.93 4.52
C GLN A 55 -3.76 16.15 4.54
N LEU A 56 -3.80 16.90 5.65
CA LEU A 56 -4.55 18.16 5.79
C LEU A 56 -5.93 18.11 5.13
N LYS A 57 -6.78 17.16 5.55
CA LYS A 57 -8.05 16.80 4.91
C LYS A 57 -8.96 17.97 4.58
N GLY A 58 -9.07 18.95 5.49
CA GLY A 58 -9.84 20.17 5.26
C GLY A 58 -9.36 21.02 4.06
N LYS A 59 -8.09 20.89 3.66
CA LYS A 59 -7.48 21.60 2.52
C LYS A 59 -7.29 20.72 1.29
N LEU A 60 -7.03 19.44 1.46
CA LEU A 60 -6.69 18.51 0.36
C LEU A 60 -7.82 17.51 0.05
N GLY A 61 -8.97 17.65 0.71
CA GLY A 61 -10.15 16.84 0.46
C GLY A 61 -10.12 15.49 1.18
N GLU A 62 -11.24 14.78 1.08
CA GLU A 62 -11.40 13.42 1.62
C GLU A 62 -10.66 12.40 0.75
N THR A 63 -10.43 11.22 1.32
CA THR A 63 -9.97 10.03 0.58
C THR A 63 -10.93 9.70 -0.56
N CYS A 64 -10.39 9.24 -1.69
CA CYS A 64 -11.17 8.90 -2.87
C CYS A 64 -12.28 7.88 -2.56
N PRO A 65 -13.56 8.19 -2.86
CA PRO A 65 -14.70 7.37 -2.45
C PRO A 65 -14.70 5.98 -3.10
N GLU A 66 -14.11 5.82 -4.28
CA GLU A 66 -14.02 4.52 -4.96
C GLU A 66 -13.11 3.50 -4.25
N LEU A 67 -12.35 3.93 -3.23
CA LEU A 67 -11.60 3.02 -2.36
C LEU A 67 -12.51 2.35 -1.31
N GLY A 68 -13.70 2.91 -1.04
CA GLY A 68 -14.65 2.34 -0.10
C GLY A 68 -14.06 2.09 1.29
N LEU A 69 -13.21 2.99 1.77
CA LEU A 69 -12.68 2.88 3.13
C LEU A 69 -13.75 3.26 4.15
N ASP A 70 -13.91 2.44 5.17
CA ASP A 70 -14.83 2.66 6.31
C ASP A 70 -16.32 2.78 5.93
N THR A 71 -16.71 2.40 4.70
CA THR A 71 -18.12 2.26 4.30
C THR A 71 -18.68 0.88 4.72
N PRO A 72 -20.00 0.70 4.86
CA PRO A 72 -20.60 -0.58 5.30
C PRO A 72 -20.20 -1.78 4.44
N GLU A 73 -20.13 -1.60 3.13
CA GLU A 73 -19.70 -2.60 2.15
C GLU A 73 -18.18 -2.55 1.87
N GLY A 74 -17.49 -1.68 2.59
CA GLY A 74 -16.11 -1.25 2.44
C GLY A 74 -15.09 -2.02 3.28
N VAL A 75 -13.81 -1.66 3.16
CA VAL A 75 -12.78 -2.19 4.07
C VAL A 75 -12.74 -1.31 5.29
N GLN A 76 -12.92 -1.90 6.47
CA GLN A 76 -12.81 -1.20 7.74
C GLN A 76 -11.33 -1.04 8.11
N THR A 77 -10.87 0.19 8.18
CA THR A 77 -9.50 0.49 8.58
C THR A 77 -9.31 0.29 10.08
N LYS A 78 -8.09 -0.03 10.50
CA LYS A 78 -7.71 0.03 11.91
C LYS A 78 -7.64 1.48 12.41
N VAL A 79 -7.33 2.39 11.49
CA VAL A 79 -7.27 3.83 11.69
C VAL A 79 -7.26 4.52 10.33
N HIS A 80 -7.96 5.65 10.28
CA HIS A 80 -7.99 6.57 9.15
C HIS A 80 -7.68 7.98 9.66
N ALA A 81 -6.40 8.30 9.80
CA ALA A 81 -5.96 9.52 10.48
C ALA A 81 -5.81 10.70 9.51
N ASP A 82 -6.30 11.87 9.89
CA ASP A 82 -5.90 13.14 9.25
C ASP A 82 -4.63 13.66 9.92
N LYS A 83 -3.64 14.02 9.12
CA LYS A 83 -2.30 14.41 9.59
C LYS A 83 -1.77 15.65 8.90
N SER A 84 -0.91 16.37 9.61
CA SER A 84 -0.06 17.43 9.04
C SER A 84 1.37 16.96 8.78
N ALA A 85 1.86 15.96 9.53
CA ALA A 85 3.15 15.33 9.27
C ALA A 85 3.11 14.54 7.95
N PHE A 86 4.21 14.53 7.20
CA PHE A 86 4.26 13.81 5.94
C PHE A 86 4.25 12.29 6.14
N SER A 87 5.02 11.78 7.11
CA SER A 87 4.99 10.36 7.48
C SER A 87 3.60 9.95 7.99
N MET A 88 3.12 8.77 7.59
CA MET A 88 1.90 8.16 8.12
C MET A 88 2.07 7.70 9.56
N PHE A 89 3.30 7.52 10.06
CA PHE A 89 3.57 6.88 11.36
C PHE A 89 3.42 7.86 12.55
N VAL A 90 2.32 8.63 12.52
CA VAL A 90 1.88 9.57 13.56
C VAL A 90 1.31 8.83 14.79
N PRO A 91 1.15 9.50 15.95
CA PRO A 91 0.73 8.84 17.20
C PRO A 91 -0.54 7.98 17.09
N GLU A 92 -1.56 8.42 16.36
CA GLU A 92 -2.82 7.68 16.15
C GLU A 92 -2.58 6.38 15.38
N VAL A 93 -1.77 6.45 14.32
CA VAL A 93 -1.40 5.30 13.50
C VAL A 93 -0.52 4.34 14.29
N ARG A 94 0.48 4.86 15.01
CA ARG A 94 1.35 4.07 15.88
C ARG A 94 0.56 3.34 16.96
N LYS A 95 -0.37 4.02 17.63
CA LYS A 95 -1.25 3.41 18.65
C LYS A 95 -2.07 2.25 18.07
N ALA A 96 -2.71 2.44 16.91
CA ALA A 96 -3.48 1.39 16.27
C ALA A 96 -2.60 0.23 15.77
N PHE A 97 -1.36 0.53 15.37
CA PHE A 97 -0.38 -0.45 14.92
C PHE A 97 0.14 -1.31 16.08
N GLU A 98 0.49 -0.70 17.20
CA GLU A 98 0.95 -1.38 18.42
C GLU A 98 -0.16 -2.25 19.04
N ALA A 99 -1.43 -1.86 18.88
CA ALA A 99 -2.58 -2.67 19.30
C ALA A 99 -2.69 -4.02 18.57
N LEU A 100 -1.98 -4.23 17.46
CA LEU A 100 -1.90 -5.52 16.79
C LEU A 100 -0.95 -6.50 17.50
N GLY A 101 -0.08 -6.03 18.41
CA GLY A 101 0.94 -6.82 19.10
C GLY A 101 2.37 -6.25 18.92
N PRO A 102 3.32 -6.64 19.79
CA PRO A 102 4.66 -6.04 19.90
C PRO A 102 5.60 -6.40 18.74
N GLU A 103 5.24 -7.36 17.90
CA GLU A 103 6.15 -7.86 16.88
C GLU A 103 6.29 -6.91 15.69
N LYS A 104 7.47 -6.95 15.05
CA LYS A 104 7.70 -6.27 13.78
C LYS A 104 6.77 -6.85 12.71
N ARG A 105 6.49 -6.02 11.70
CA ARG A 105 5.47 -6.25 10.68
C ARG A 105 6.11 -6.18 9.31
N GLU A 106 5.45 -6.79 8.35
CA GLU A 106 5.66 -6.54 6.93
C GLU A 106 4.69 -5.42 6.50
N VAL A 107 5.18 -4.21 6.31
CA VAL A 107 4.35 -3.04 5.97
C VAL A 107 4.34 -2.84 4.46
N ILE A 108 3.17 -2.91 3.85
CA ILE A 108 2.95 -2.70 2.42
C ILE A 108 2.46 -1.28 2.22
N ILE A 109 3.10 -0.51 1.34
CA ILE A 109 2.74 0.89 1.10
C ILE A 109 2.27 1.06 -0.35
N VAL A 110 1.09 1.68 -0.48
CA VAL A 110 0.56 2.30 -1.70
C VAL A 110 0.17 3.74 -1.40
N GLY A 111 0.12 4.60 -2.40
CA GLY A 111 -0.35 5.97 -2.25
C GLY A 111 0.61 7.03 -2.77
N ILE A 112 0.48 8.24 -2.24
CA ILE A 112 1.17 9.43 -2.72
C ILE A 112 1.67 10.31 -1.56
N GLU A 113 2.62 11.21 -1.77
CA GLU A 113 3.53 11.25 -2.91
C GLU A 113 4.75 10.35 -2.66
N SER A 114 5.18 9.63 -3.70
CA SER A 114 6.31 8.70 -3.67
C SER A 114 7.55 9.28 -2.99
N HIS A 115 7.90 10.53 -3.31
CA HIS A 115 9.09 11.23 -2.83
C HIS A 115 8.89 11.99 -1.50
N ILE A 116 7.65 12.13 -1.01
CA ILE A 116 7.31 12.88 0.21
C ILE A 116 6.76 11.93 1.28
N CYS A 117 5.43 11.73 1.33
CA CYS A 117 4.75 11.00 2.39
C CYS A 117 5.12 9.51 2.38
N VAL A 118 5.13 8.87 1.20
CA VAL A 118 5.56 7.47 1.06
C VAL A 118 7.01 7.29 1.49
N THR A 119 7.90 8.21 1.07
CA THR A 119 9.32 8.14 1.42
C THR A 119 9.55 8.31 2.92
N GLN A 120 8.98 9.35 3.55
CA GLN A 120 9.17 9.58 4.98
C GLN A 120 8.55 8.46 5.83
N THR A 121 7.36 7.98 5.44
CA THR A 121 6.73 6.82 6.09
C THR A 121 7.62 5.58 6.01
N THR A 122 8.20 5.32 4.84
CA THR A 122 9.08 4.16 4.65
C THR A 122 10.31 4.25 5.53
N LEU A 123 10.97 5.42 5.58
CA LEU A 123 12.19 5.62 6.37
C LEU A 123 11.92 5.47 7.88
N ASP A 124 10.80 6.02 8.37
CA ASP A 124 10.43 5.89 9.78
C ASP A 124 10.14 4.43 10.16
N LEU A 125 9.39 3.71 9.33
CA LEU A 125 9.09 2.30 9.58
C LEU A 125 10.34 1.40 9.52
N LEU A 126 11.27 1.70 8.61
CA LEU A 126 12.57 1.01 8.56
C LEU A 126 13.41 1.31 9.80
N HIS A 127 13.44 2.56 10.26
CA HIS A 127 14.13 2.95 11.49
C HIS A 127 13.57 2.21 12.71
N GLU A 128 12.26 2.00 12.74
CA GLU A 128 11.56 1.19 13.75
C GLU A 128 11.75 -0.32 13.55
N GLY A 129 12.52 -0.77 12.55
CA GLY A 129 12.85 -2.18 12.33
C GLY A 129 11.74 -3.02 11.68
N HIS A 130 10.76 -2.39 11.04
CA HIS A 130 9.76 -3.10 10.22
C HIS A 130 10.34 -3.46 8.84
N LYS A 131 9.82 -4.51 8.22
CA LYS A 131 10.12 -4.83 6.82
C LYS A 131 9.15 -4.06 5.93
N VAL A 132 9.64 -3.16 5.10
CA VAL A 132 8.77 -2.31 4.27
C VAL A 132 8.80 -2.75 2.81
N TYR A 133 7.62 -2.88 2.21
CA TYR A 133 7.39 -3.17 0.81
C TYR A 133 6.69 -1.98 0.17
N VAL A 134 7.34 -1.34 -0.79
CA VAL A 134 6.73 -0.24 -1.57
C VAL A 134 6.31 -0.80 -2.92
N LEU A 135 5.02 -0.74 -3.22
CA LEU A 135 4.47 -1.26 -4.47
C LEU A 135 4.63 -0.20 -5.56
N ALA A 136 5.62 -0.38 -6.44
CA ALA A 136 5.97 0.57 -7.49
C ALA A 136 4.81 0.86 -8.46
N ASP A 137 3.94 -0.12 -8.71
CA ASP A 137 2.72 0.02 -9.51
C ASP A 137 1.54 0.62 -8.73
N GLY A 138 1.74 0.98 -7.46
CA GLY A 138 0.77 1.57 -6.56
C GLY A 138 1.29 2.82 -5.85
N VAL A 139 2.32 3.48 -6.37
CA VAL A 139 2.77 4.79 -5.88
C VAL A 139 3.04 5.75 -7.03
N SER A 140 2.82 7.05 -6.79
CA SER A 140 3.09 8.08 -7.79
C SER A 140 3.40 9.44 -7.16
N SER A 141 3.65 10.46 -7.99
CA SER A 141 3.92 11.85 -7.60
C SER A 141 3.42 12.80 -8.68
N CYS A 142 3.37 14.10 -8.36
CA CYS A 142 2.98 15.11 -9.35
C CYS A 142 3.95 15.11 -10.53
N ASN A 143 5.24 15.18 -10.23
CA ASN A 143 6.30 15.04 -11.22
C ASN A 143 6.65 13.56 -11.37
N LYS A 144 6.45 13.00 -12.57
CA LYS A 144 6.72 11.58 -12.84
C LYS A 144 8.20 11.21 -12.66
N GLU A 145 9.10 12.18 -12.85
CA GLU A 145 10.55 12.04 -12.73
C GLU A 145 10.98 11.76 -11.28
N GLU A 146 10.20 12.20 -10.28
CA GLU A 146 10.47 11.95 -8.87
C GLU A 146 10.25 10.47 -8.49
N ILE A 147 9.33 9.79 -9.18
CA ILE A 147 8.92 8.42 -8.87
C ILE A 147 10.12 7.44 -8.90
N PRO A 148 10.87 7.30 -10.02
CA PRO A 148 12.00 6.37 -10.05
C PRO A 148 13.14 6.77 -9.10
N ILE A 149 13.34 8.08 -8.86
CA ILE A 149 14.36 8.58 -7.93
C ILE A 149 14.02 8.18 -6.50
N ALA A 150 12.78 8.42 -6.07
CA ALA A 150 12.29 8.03 -4.76
C ALA A 150 12.36 6.51 -4.56
N LEU A 151 11.90 5.73 -5.54
CA LEU A 151 11.96 4.27 -5.47
C LEU A 151 13.42 3.75 -5.39
N ALA A 152 14.34 4.31 -6.17
CA ALA A 152 15.75 3.93 -6.10
C ALA A 152 16.39 4.26 -4.75
N ARG A 153 16.05 5.44 -4.19
CA ARG A 153 16.45 5.84 -2.84
C ARG A 153 15.93 4.86 -1.79
N LEU A 154 14.63 4.56 -1.80
CA LEU A 154 14.01 3.67 -0.81
C LEU A 154 14.57 2.25 -0.88
N ARG A 155 14.87 1.75 -2.08
CA ARG A 155 15.60 0.48 -2.25
C ARG A 155 16.96 0.52 -1.57
N SER A 156 17.72 1.60 -1.78
CA SER A 156 19.04 1.79 -1.18
C SER A 156 18.99 1.95 0.36
N SER A 157 17.87 2.45 0.88
CA SER A 157 17.62 2.57 2.33
C SER A 157 17.17 1.25 2.98
N GLY A 158 16.92 0.18 2.22
CA GLY A 158 16.56 -1.13 2.74
C GLY A 158 15.10 -1.53 2.56
N ALA A 159 14.27 -0.72 1.90
CA ALA A 159 12.93 -1.13 1.52
C ALA A 159 12.96 -2.12 0.36
N VAL A 160 12.01 -3.06 0.34
CA VAL A 160 11.75 -3.90 -0.83
C VAL A 160 10.85 -3.14 -1.79
N VAL A 161 11.42 -2.61 -2.88
CA VAL A 161 10.63 -2.05 -3.98
C VAL A 161 10.23 -3.18 -4.92
N THR A 162 8.93 -3.46 -4.98
CA THR A 162 8.34 -4.58 -5.74
C THR A 162 7.04 -4.15 -6.42
N THR A 163 6.28 -5.08 -6.99
CA THR A 163 4.95 -4.83 -7.57
C THR A 163 3.87 -5.51 -6.76
N SER A 164 2.63 -5.05 -6.87
CA SER A 164 1.49 -5.62 -6.17
C SER A 164 1.29 -7.12 -6.45
N GLU A 165 1.49 -7.56 -7.69
CA GLU A 165 1.38 -8.98 -8.04
C GLU A 165 2.52 -9.81 -7.44
N SER A 166 3.77 -9.36 -7.58
CA SER A 166 4.93 -10.05 -7.00
C SER A 166 4.80 -10.14 -5.48
N PHE A 167 4.34 -9.09 -4.82
CA PHE A 167 4.12 -9.09 -3.38
C PHE A 167 3.05 -10.10 -2.97
N LEU A 168 1.91 -10.17 -3.67
CA LEU A 168 0.83 -11.12 -3.31
C LEU A 168 1.29 -12.57 -3.38
N TYR A 169 2.08 -12.94 -4.40
CA TYR A 169 2.64 -14.29 -4.49
C TYR A 169 3.76 -14.54 -3.46
N GLU A 170 4.60 -13.54 -3.16
CA GLU A 170 5.60 -13.66 -2.08
C GLU A 170 4.93 -13.83 -0.72
N LEU A 171 3.87 -13.07 -0.43
CA LEU A 171 3.08 -13.14 0.80
C LEU A 171 2.53 -14.56 1.02
N MET A 172 1.88 -15.12 0.00
CA MET A 172 1.30 -16.47 0.07
C MET A 172 2.37 -17.54 0.18
N GLY A 173 3.46 -17.47 -0.60
CA GLY A 173 4.59 -18.40 -0.56
C GLY A 173 4.31 -19.82 -1.08
N ASP A 174 3.06 -20.28 -1.05
CA ASP A 174 2.64 -21.61 -1.47
C ASP A 174 1.23 -21.56 -2.11
N ALA A 175 1.05 -22.26 -3.24
CA ALA A 175 -0.23 -22.38 -3.92
C ALA A 175 -1.20 -23.38 -3.25
N GLY A 176 -0.73 -24.15 -2.27
CA GLY A 176 -1.52 -25.09 -1.48
C GLY A 176 -2.37 -24.46 -0.37
N ILE A 177 -2.23 -23.16 -0.09
CA ILE A 177 -3.05 -22.47 0.93
C ILE A 177 -4.49 -22.28 0.47
N VAL A 178 -5.42 -22.16 1.42
CA VAL A 178 -6.87 -22.07 1.15
C VAL A 178 -7.22 -20.83 0.31
N GLU A 179 -6.53 -19.72 0.52
CA GLU A 179 -6.80 -18.43 -0.11
C GLU A 179 -6.27 -18.33 -1.54
N PHE A 180 -5.40 -19.25 -1.97
CA PHE A 180 -4.68 -19.16 -3.23
C PHE A 180 -5.61 -18.98 -4.44
N LYS A 181 -6.67 -19.79 -4.54
CA LYS A 181 -7.60 -19.73 -5.69
C LYS A 181 -8.30 -18.38 -5.78
N ALA A 182 -8.66 -17.78 -4.64
CA ALA A 182 -9.29 -16.47 -4.59
C ALA A 182 -8.31 -15.38 -5.04
N ILE A 183 -7.06 -15.41 -4.57
CA ILE A 183 -6.03 -14.45 -4.98
C ILE A 183 -5.63 -14.62 -6.45
N ALA A 184 -5.45 -15.85 -6.94
CA ALA A 184 -5.17 -16.10 -8.35
C ALA A 184 -6.32 -15.61 -9.25
N GLY A 185 -7.57 -15.82 -8.83
CA GLY A 185 -8.74 -15.26 -9.50
C GLY A 185 -8.72 -13.73 -9.54
N LEU A 186 -8.38 -13.09 -8.41
CA LEU A 186 -8.25 -11.65 -8.29
C LEU A 186 -7.15 -11.07 -9.21
N VAL A 187 -5.97 -11.71 -9.25
CA VAL A 187 -4.86 -11.33 -10.14
C VAL A 187 -5.31 -11.41 -11.59
N LYS A 188 -5.98 -12.50 -11.99
CA LYS A 188 -6.51 -12.66 -13.34
C LYS A 188 -7.52 -11.56 -13.70
N GLN A 189 -8.45 -11.24 -12.79
CA GLN A 189 -9.44 -10.17 -12.98
C GLN A 189 -8.79 -8.79 -13.15
N HIS A 190 -7.64 -8.54 -12.52
CA HIS A 190 -6.91 -7.28 -12.60
C HIS A 190 -5.78 -7.27 -13.61
N SER A 191 -5.62 -8.30 -14.44
CA SER A 191 -4.47 -8.47 -15.35
C SER A 191 -4.24 -7.24 -16.26
N GLU A 192 -5.26 -6.78 -16.98
CA GLU A 192 -5.14 -5.61 -17.86
C GLU A 192 -4.87 -4.30 -17.09
N LYS A 193 -5.53 -4.11 -15.95
CA LYS A 193 -5.28 -2.94 -15.09
C LYS A 193 -3.84 -2.96 -14.57
N THR A 194 -3.35 -4.11 -14.11
CA THR A 194 -1.99 -4.29 -13.61
C THR A 194 -0.96 -4.03 -14.70
N LYS A 195 -1.16 -4.59 -15.90
CA LYS A 195 -0.33 -4.32 -17.07
C LYS A 195 -0.26 -2.83 -17.38
N SER A 196 -1.41 -2.16 -17.37
CA SER A 196 -1.48 -0.72 -17.62
C SER A 196 -0.77 0.10 -16.54
N SER A 197 -0.95 -0.24 -15.25
CA SER A 197 -0.25 0.42 -14.14
C SER A 197 1.27 0.25 -14.23
N LEU A 198 1.75 -0.95 -14.54
CA LEU A 198 3.18 -1.23 -14.72
C LEU A 198 3.78 -0.42 -15.89
N GLN A 199 3.08 -0.35 -17.02
CA GLN A 199 3.52 0.42 -18.18
C GLN A 199 3.53 1.93 -17.94
N ALA A 200 2.71 2.43 -17.02
CA ALA A 200 2.63 3.83 -16.68
C ALA A 200 3.68 4.21 -15.62
N LEU A 201 3.72 3.47 -14.51
CA LEU A 201 4.45 3.85 -13.30
C LEU A 201 5.82 3.18 -13.13
N CYS A 202 6.09 2.09 -13.85
CA CYS A 202 7.31 1.29 -13.67
C CYS A 202 8.21 1.25 -14.92
N LYS A 203 8.08 2.23 -15.82
CA LYS A 203 9.04 2.37 -16.93
C LYS A 203 10.41 2.74 -16.37
N ILE A 204 11.37 1.84 -16.60
CA ILE A 204 12.79 2.01 -16.27
C ILE A 204 13.45 2.78 -17.42
#